data_AF-A0A0S9QN06-F1
#
_entry.id   AF-A0A0S9QN06-F1
#
_cell.length_a   1.000
_cell.length_b   1.000
_cell.length_c   1.000
_cell.angle_alpha   90.00
_cell.angle_beta   90.00
_cell.angle_gamma   90.00
#
_symmetry.space_group_name_H-M   'P 1'
#
loop_
_entity.id
_entity.type
_entity.pdbx_description
1 polymer ?
#
loop_
_entity_poly.entity_id
_entity_poly.type
_entity_poly.pdbx_seq_one_letter_code
_entity_poly.pdbx_strand_id
1 'polypeptide(L)'
;MTSIDPSPAEATASATHPALADLAAYPFLSALTERRTRRIPRGFSVNAGPLSHESHNAPAPLSKLEEAILITCVTGITGITTHDGPLVENNGLDELGTPFLNIMARTGSSADNAQATHFFMINDDGIFLLRAPRGERALELLKDLPPRWGDWSEADWIGAADECLVRVSDRRLDFPREWPYYLGWNNQASNAPGTTIFFPVVDCTWQYINAIIILLTEPGGMRPLFLDDWRTFHPKNAVEWIAKIGSGLGIGPKIPYHPIGGLDRVRSGYVNKASQAPLGFGGALRTDYESFFYFQNLMLLGQSMGLGGWIHGSVFPPYIWQQDDAKGWHGLGFRLEEPKKHHKWPPVPASQANPVGIDGILEGLTPPYVSSMDEAVDRVVESKYSATGPAYGNEKVFSSPYRNSDDARAFLEKGTRFGPDEIAYTKEICNYIWDTYGRFPAHVDAFYTPGMWLQFSHLEMEYYDRFFDPRQYTRQAAHDGLWHR
;
A
#
# COMPACT_ATOMS: atom_id res chain seq x y z
N MET A 1 38.39 55.57 -18.10
CA MET A 1 38.29 54.54 -17.06
C MET A 1 36.95 53.87 -17.24
N THR A 2 37.02 52.65 -17.73
CA THR A 2 35.97 51.79 -18.27
C THR A 2 35.14 51.19 -17.13
N SER A 3 33.82 51.36 -17.16
CA SER A 3 32.90 50.64 -16.28
C SER A 3 32.72 49.22 -16.84
N ILE A 4 33.05 48.24 -16.02
CA ILE A 4 32.87 46.82 -16.30
C ILE A 4 31.43 46.47 -15.89
N ASP A 5 30.60 46.14 -16.88
CA ASP A 5 29.34 45.43 -16.66
C ASP A 5 29.66 43.99 -16.19
N PRO A 6 29.04 43.49 -15.11
CA PRO A 6 29.09 42.07 -14.82
C PRO A 6 28.11 41.35 -15.76
N SER A 7 28.67 40.60 -16.71
CA SER A 7 27.96 39.57 -17.47
C SER A 7 27.24 38.62 -16.48
N PRO A 8 25.95 38.31 -16.67
CA PRO A 8 25.32 37.26 -15.89
C PRO A 8 26.01 35.95 -16.25
N ALA A 9 26.54 35.27 -15.23
CA ALA A 9 27.00 33.89 -15.37
C ALA A 9 25.88 33.08 -16.02
N GLU A 10 26.13 32.58 -17.23
CA GLU A 10 25.35 31.52 -17.83
C GLU A 10 25.35 30.35 -16.83
N ALA A 11 24.23 30.19 -16.13
CA ALA A 11 23.90 28.91 -15.52
C ALA A 11 23.92 27.90 -16.67
N THR A 12 24.94 27.05 -16.71
CA THR A 12 25.00 25.91 -17.62
C THR A 12 23.71 25.13 -17.41
N ALA A 13 22.76 25.27 -18.35
CA ALA A 13 21.57 24.45 -18.38
C ALA A 13 22.05 23.00 -18.40
N SER A 14 21.78 22.27 -17.30
CA SER A 14 22.01 20.84 -17.24
C SER A 14 21.36 20.23 -18.47
N ALA A 15 22.17 19.64 -19.37
CA ALA A 15 21.65 19.01 -20.58
C ALA A 15 20.63 17.95 -20.13
N THR A 16 19.37 18.15 -20.48
CA THR A 16 18.29 17.23 -20.10
C THR A 16 18.52 15.91 -20.83
N HIS A 17 18.55 14.80 -20.08
CA HIS A 17 18.74 13.47 -20.64
C HIS A 17 17.72 13.25 -21.79
N PRO A 18 18.14 12.88 -23.02
CA PRO A 18 17.26 12.87 -24.20
C PRO A 18 16.03 11.97 -24.02
N ALA A 19 16.19 10.85 -23.31
CA ALA A 19 15.07 9.97 -22.96
C ALA A 19 13.96 10.63 -22.12
N LEU A 20 14.27 11.65 -21.30
CA LEU A 20 13.26 12.31 -20.46
C LEU A 20 12.28 13.13 -21.31
N ALA A 21 12.79 13.84 -22.32
CA ALA A 21 11.95 14.59 -23.26
C ALA A 21 11.06 13.65 -24.09
N ASP A 22 11.62 12.52 -24.53
CA ASP A 22 10.89 11.50 -25.28
C ASP A 22 9.83 10.78 -24.42
N LEU A 23 10.16 10.45 -23.15
CA LEU A 23 9.20 9.91 -22.19
C LEU A 23 8.04 10.88 -21.94
N ALA A 24 8.33 12.16 -21.72
CA ALA A 24 7.32 13.19 -21.50
C ALA A 24 6.40 13.39 -22.73
N ALA A 25 6.90 13.10 -23.93
CA ALA A 25 6.15 13.21 -25.19
C ALA A 25 5.41 11.91 -25.58
N TYR A 26 5.65 10.79 -24.90
CA TYR A 26 5.08 9.50 -25.29
C TYR A 26 3.55 9.46 -25.10
N PRO A 27 2.75 9.24 -26.17
CA PRO A 27 1.30 9.37 -26.07
C PRO A 27 0.66 8.31 -25.16
N PHE A 28 -0.21 8.74 -24.26
CA PHE A 28 -0.94 7.85 -23.36
C PHE A 28 -1.74 6.74 -24.09
N LEU A 29 -2.40 7.07 -25.20
CA LEU A 29 -3.13 6.08 -26.01
C LEU A 29 -2.18 5.03 -26.65
N SER A 30 -0.94 5.43 -26.99
CA SER A 30 0.09 4.48 -27.43
C SER A 30 0.50 3.56 -26.29
N ALA A 31 0.68 4.09 -25.07
CA ALA A 31 0.99 3.25 -23.90
C ALA A 31 -0.07 2.16 -23.68
N LEU A 32 -1.35 2.54 -23.74
CA LEU A 32 -2.46 1.58 -23.59
C LEU A 32 -2.46 0.50 -24.67
N THR A 33 -2.23 0.89 -25.92
CA THR A 33 -2.34 -0.02 -27.08
C THR A 33 -1.10 -0.89 -27.28
N GLU A 34 0.08 -0.42 -26.91
CA GLU A 34 1.36 -1.09 -27.12
C GLU A 34 1.85 -1.89 -25.90
N ARG A 35 1.37 -1.57 -24.70
CA ARG A 35 1.78 -2.27 -23.48
C ARG A 35 1.46 -3.76 -23.59
N ARG A 36 2.49 -4.60 -23.45
CA ARG A 36 2.39 -6.06 -23.42
C ARG A 36 3.29 -6.62 -22.33
N THR A 37 3.00 -7.86 -21.96
CA THR A 37 3.88 -8.64 -21.11
C THR A 37 5.10 -9.10 -21.91
N ARG A 38 6.30 -8.70 -21.48
CA ARG A 38 7.58 -9.11 -22.08
C ARG A 38 8.51 -9.50 -20.94
N ARG A 39 8.95 -10.77 -20.96
CA ARG A 39 9.38 -11.49 -19.75
C ARG A 39 10.85 -11.91 -19.76
N ILE A 40 11.48 -11.99 -20.93
CA ILE A 40 12.82 -12.55 -21.06
C ILE A 40 13.83 -11.41 -20.90
N PRO A 41 14.48 -11.28 -19.74
CA PRO A 41 15.44 -10.22 -19.52
C PRO A 41 16.74 -10.53 -20.26
N ARG A 42 17.50 -9.49 -20.58
CA ARG A 42 18.84 -9.63 -21.17
C ARG A 42 19.73 -10.52 -20.30
N GLY A 43 20.49 -11.41 -20.94
CA GLY A 43 21.38 -12.36 -20.27
C GLY A 43 20.69 -13.60 -19.74
N PHE A 44 19.39 -13.80 -20.02
CA PHE A 44 18.64 -14.95 -19.55
C PHE A 44 18.43 -16.00 -20.64
N SER A 45 18.92 -17.21 -20.38
CA SER A 45 18.67 -18.37 -21.23
C SER A 45 17.36 -19.04 -20.85
N VAL A 46 16.50 -19.31 -21.83
CA VAL A 46 15.16 -19.88 -21.64
C VAL A 46 15.06 -21.25 -22.30
N ASN A 47 14.55 -22.23 -21.55
CA ASN A 47 14.26 -23.56 -22.07
C ASN A 47 12.75 -23.70 -22.35
N ALA A 48 12.38 -23.64 -23.63
CA ALA A 48 10.99 -23.53 -24.07
C ALA A 48 10.69 -24.36 -25.33
N GLY A 49 11.41 -25.46 -25.54
CA GLY A 49 11.28 -26.28 -26.76
C GLY A 49 11.58 -25.45 -28.02
N PRO A 50 10.63 -25.29 -28.96
CA PRO A 50 10.84 -24.49 -30.18
C PRO A 50 11.19 -23.01 -29.94
N LEU A 51 10.85 -22.48 -28.77
CA LEU A 51 11.18 -21.10 -28.36
C LEU A 51 12.40 -21.04 -27.44
N SER A 52 13.22 -22.09 -27.37
CA SER A 52 14.41 -22.06 -26.52
C SER A 52 15.46 -21.10 -27.07
N HIS A 53 16.14 -20.40 -26.17
CA HIS A 53 17.22 -19.49 -26.50
C HIS A 53 18.30 -19.55 -25.43
N GLU A 54 19.54 -19.64 -25.89
CA GLU A 54 20.73 -19.51 -25.07
C GLU A 54 21.25 -18.09 -25.26
N SER A 55 21.32 -17.33 -24.17
CA SER A 55 21.86 -15.97 -24.18
C SER A 55 23.34 -16.00 -23.83
N HIS A 56 24.14 -15.25 -24.58
CA HIS A 56 25.55 -15.01 -24.29
C HIS A 56 25.80 -13.58 -23.77
N ASN A 57 24.73 -12.82 -23.54
CA ASN A 57 24.78 -11.48 -23.02
C ASN A 57 24.95 -11.49 -21.49
N ALA A 58 25.58 -10.46 -20.92
CA ALA A 58 25.56 -10.26 -19.48
C ALA A 58 24.19 -9.72 -19.04
N PRO A 59 23.69 -10.07 -17.84
CA PRO A 59 22.56 -9.38 -17.24
C PRO A 59 22.81 -7.87 -17.15
N ALA A 60 21.78 -7.08 -17.45
CA ALA A 60 21.87 -5.62 -17.48
C ALA A 60 20.81 -5.01 -16.54
N PRO A 61 21.20 -4.66 -15.30
CA PRO A 61 20.32 -3.92 -14.38
C PRO A 61 19.79 -2.64 -15.01
N LEU A 62 18.64 -2.16 -14.53
CA LEU A 62 18.16 -0.83 -14.87
C LEU A 62 19.15 0.23 -14.37
N SER A 63 19.30 1.32 -15.10
CA SER A 63 20.08 2.48 -14.64
C SER A 63 19.39 3.16 -13.45
N LYS A 64 20.15 3.95 -12.70
CA LYS A 64 19.62 4.73 -11.57
C LYS A 64 18.46 5.64 -11.97
N LEU A 65 18.55 6.29 -13.13
CA LEU A 65 17.50 7.17 -13.62
C LEU A 65 16.21 6.39 -13.93
N GLU A 66 16.33 5.22 -14.55
CA GLU A 66 15.17 4.38 -14.86
C GLU A 66 14.48 3.86 -13.60
N GLU A 67 15.24 3.34 -12.64
CA GLU A 67 14.69 2.93 -11.35
C GLU A 67 14.06 4.11 -10.61
N ALA A 68 14.71 5.28 -10.62
CA ALA A 68 14.21 6.48 -9.96
C ALA A 68 12.83 6.91 -10.49
N ILE A 69 12.61 6.83 -11.80
CA ILE A 69 11.31 7.12 -12.43
C ILE A 69 10.24 6.12 -11.97
N LEU A 70 10.57 4.82 -11.92
CA LEU A 70 9.65 3.78 -11.45
C LEU A 70 9.35 3.90 -9.94
N ILE A 71 10.36 4.20 -9.11
CA ILE A 71 10.21 4.47 -7.68
C ILE A 71 9.26 5.66 -7.48
N THR A 72 9.50 6.76 -8.19
CA THR A 72 8.67 7.98 -8.11
C THR A 72 7.24 7.74 -8.58
N CYS A 73 6.99 6.77 -9.47
CA CYS A 73 5.62 6.37 -9.78
C CYS A 73 4.87 5.89 -8.52
N VAL A 74 5.54 5.16 -7.63
CA VAL A 74 4.96 4.63 -6.38
C VAL A 74 4.99 5.67 -5.25
N THR A 75 6.10 6.38 -5.09
CA THR A 75 6.36 7.25 -3.93
C THR A 75 6.16 8.73 -4.21
N GLY A 76 5.94 9.12 -5.47
CA GLY A 76 5.82 10.49 -5.90
C GLY A 76 4.52 11.14 -5.44
N ILE A 77 4.56 12.46 -5.30
CA ILE A 77 3.43 13.27 -4.87
C ILE A 77 2.81 13.90 -6.13
N THR A 78 1.53 13.67 -6.36
CA THR A 78 0.80 14.23 -7.52
C THR A 78 0.06 15.52 -7.18
N GLY A 79 0.00 15.87 -5.90
CA GLY A 79 -0.68 17.05 -5.39
C GLY A 79 -1.21 16.81 -3.98
N ILE A 80 -2.32 17.46 -3.67
CA ILE A 80 -3.01 17.37 -2.37
C ILE A 80 -4.47 17.08 -2.68
N THR A 81 -5.09 16.19 -1.90
CA THR A 81 -6.49 15.81 -2.08
C THR A 81 -7.40 17.02 -1.89
N THR A 82 -8.45 17.12 -2.70
CA THR A 82 -9.55 18.04 -2.44
C THR A 82 -10.42 17.49 -1.32
N HIS A 83 -10.96 18.38 -0.48
CA HIS A 83 -11.83 18.01 0.63
C HIS A 83 -13.23 18.56 0.38
N ASP A 84 -14.20 17.66 0.20
CA ASP A 84 -15.56 18.01 -0.21
C ASP A 84 -16.57 18.06 0.97
N GLY A 85 -16.09 18.08 2.22
CA GLY A 85 -16.93 18.11 3.43
C GLY A 85 -16.53 19.22 4.42
N PRO A 86 -16.90 19.14 5.72
CA PRO A 86 -18.03 18.37 6.25
C PRO A 86 -19.33 18.72 5.50
N LEU A 87 -20.20 17.73 5.33
CA LEU A 87 -21.46 17.88 4.58
C LEU A 87 -22.63 17.98 5.55
N VAL A 88 -23.71 18.66 5.13
CA VAL A 88 -25.01 18.54 5.78
C VAL A 88 -25.82 17.54 4.98
N GLU A 89 -26.16 16.41 5.60
CA GLU A 89 -26.96 15.36 4.99
C GLU A 89 -28.38 15.84 4.67
N ASN A 90 -29.08 15.10 3.81
CA ASN A 90 -30.48 15.38 3.45
C ASN A 90 -31.45 15.38 4.66
N ASN A 91 -31.08 14.72 5.75
CA ASN A 91 -31.85 14.67 7.01
C ASN A 91 -31.51 15.85 7.95
N GLY A 92 -30.60 16.74 7.56
CA GLY A 92 -30.15 17.90 8.34
C GLY A 92 -29.06 17.60 9.38
N LEU A 93 -28.50 16.38 9.40
CA LEU A 93 -27.38 16.00 10.26
C LEU A 93 -26.04 16.34 9.60
N ASP A 94 -25.04 16.65 10.43
CA ASP A 94 -23.69 16.90 9.95
C ASP A 94 -22.95 15.57 9.71
N GLU A 95 -22.43 15.38 8.50
CA GLU A 95 -21.49 14.31 8.16
C GLU A 95 -20.06 14.83 8.39
N LEU A 96 -19.34 14.16 9.30
CA LEU A 96 -18.09 14.68 9.87
C LEU A 96 -16.97 14.92 8.85
N GLY A 97 -17.02 14.28 7.67
CA GLY A 97 -16.12 14.55 6.55
C GLY A 97 -14.63 14.28 6.81
N THR A 98 -14.26 13.53 7.86
CA THR A 98 -12.85 13.28 8.23
C THR A 98 -12.35 11.83 8.04
N PRO A 99 -12.64 11.13 6.92
CA PRO A 99 -12.22 9.74 6.76
C PRO A 99 -10.71 9.57 6.54
N PHE A 100 -10.00 10.61 6.10
CA PHE A 100 -8.65 10.45 5.57
C PHE A 100 -7.58 10.11 6.61
N LEU A 101 -6.60 9.31 6.21
CA LEU A 101 -5.36 9.10 6.97
C LEU A 101 -4.20 9.96 6.44
N ASN A 102 -4.28 10.42 5.20
CA ASN A 102 -3.30 11.34 4.60
C ASN A 102 -4.04 12.37 3.75
N ILE A 103 -3.44 13.55 3.52
CA ILE A 103 -3.95 14.54 2.55
C ILE A 103 -3.09 14.69 1.30
N MET A 104 -1.84 14.23 1.31
CA MET A 104 -1.01 14.23 0.10
C MET A 104 -1.56 13.23 -0.91
N ALA A 105 -1.66 13.60 -2.19
CA ALA A 105 -2.14 12.72 -3.25
C ALA A 105 -0.99 11.95 -3.92
N ARG A 106 -1.32 10.77 -4.45
CA ARG A 106 -0.39 9.85 -5.13
C ARG A 106 -0.89 9.48 -6.52
N THR A 107 -0.07 8.77 -7.29
CA THR A 107 -0.47 8.27 -8.61
C THR A 107 -1.49 7.14 -8.52
N GLY A 108 -1.44 6.34 -7.44
CA GLY A 108 -2.39 5.27 -7.15
C GLY A 108 -3.55 5.77 -6.32
N SER A 109 -4.78 5.46 -6.74
CA SER A 109 -5.98 5.73 -5.96
C SER A 109 -6.00 4.90 -4.67
N SER A 110 -6.44 5.50 -3.58
CA SER A 110 -6.49 4.88 -2.26
C SER A 110 -7.79 5.24 -1.54
N ALA A 111 -8.48 4.23 -1.00
CA ALA A 111 -9.67 4.44 -0.18
C ALA A 111 -9.29 5.25 1.06
N ASP A 112 -10.08 6.27 1.39
CA ASP A 112 -9.80 7.24 2.46
C ASP A 112 -8.40 7.87 2.39
N ASN A 113 -7.78 7.89 1.21
CA ASN A 113 -6.38 8.24 1.05
C ASN A 113 -5.47 7.56 2.10
N ALA A 114 -5.78 6.29 2.44
CA ALA A 114 -5.10 5.50 3.45
C ALA A 114 -3.61 5.31 3.14
N GLN A 115 -3.28 5.14 1.86
CA GLN A 115 -1.94 4.84 1.35
C GLN A 115 -1.31 3.69 2.14
N ALA A 116 -2.08 2.61 2.28
CA ALA A 116 -1.74 1.45 3.10
C ALA A 116 -0.76 0.50 2.40
N THR A 117 -0.62 0.62 1.07
CA THR A 117 0.27 -0.25 0.29
C THR A 117 1.69 0.29 0.31
N HIS A 118 2.58 -0.51 0.86
CA HIS A 118 4.03 -0.34 0.80
C HIS A 118 4.59 -1.22 -0.32
N PHE A 119 5.59 -0.71 -1.04
CA PHE A 119 6.28 -1.51 -2.04
C PHE A 119 7.69 -1.85 -1.58
N PHE A 120 8.09 -3.10 -1.79
CA PHE A 120 9.48 -3.51 -1.75
C PHE A 120 10.02 -3.52 -3.19
N MET A 121 11.11 -2.80 -3.42
CA MET A 121 11.90 -2.91 -4.63
C MET A 121 13.00 -3.94 -4.43
N ILE A 122 13.16 -4.87 -5.37
CA ILE A 122 14.19 -5.91 -5.32
C ILE A 122 14.97 -5.88 -6.63
N ASN A 123 16.27 -5.61 -6.54
CA ASN A 123 17.20 -5.59 -7.66
C ASN A 123 18.51 -6.30 -7.27
N ASP A 124 19.56 -6.19 -8.09
CA ASP A 124 20.83 -6.87 -7.82
C ASP A 124 21.56 -6.35 -6.57
N ASP A 125 21.27 -5.12 -6.12
CA ASP A 125 21.86 -4.52 -4.93
C ASP A 125 21.16 -4.92 -3.62
N GLY A 126 19.96 -5.52 -3.71
CA GLY A 126 19.27 -6.06 -2.54
C GLY A 126 17.76 -5.83 -2.52
N ILE A 127 17.24 -5.65 -1.30
CA ILE A 127 15.82 -5.41 -1.05
C ILE A 127 15.68 -4.05 -0.37
N PHE A 128 14.79 -3.23 -0.89
CA PHE A 128 14.53 -1.88 -0.42
C PHE A 128 13.04 -1.69 -0.17
N LEU A 129 12.66 -1.17 0.99
CA LEU A 129 11.33 -0.65 1.23
C LEU A 129 11.23 0.76 0.63
N LEU A 130 10.20 0.99 -0.18
CA LEU A 130 9.87 2.30 -0.72
C LEU A 130 9.02 3.06 0.30
N ARG A 131 9.63 4.04 0.97
CA ARG A 131 8.99 4.86 1.99
C ARG A 131 8.64 6.23 1.43
N ALA A 132 7.38 6.40 1.05
CA ALA A 132 6.92 7.67 0.51
C ALA A 132 6.94 8.79 1.59
N PRO A 133 7.37 10.02 1.23
CA PRO A 133 7.42 11.16 2.16
C PRO A 133 6.01 11.58 2.57
N ARG A 134 5.77 11.97 3.83
CA ARG A 134 4.44 12.37 4.34
C ARG A 134 4.49 13.74 5.04
N GLY A 135 3.33 14.35 5.28
CA GLY A 135 3.19 15.58 6.06
C GLY A 135 4.03 16.75 5.50
N GLU A 136 4.72 17.47 6.38
CA GLU A 136 5.53 18.64 5.97
C GLU A 136 6.69 18.28 5.04
N ARG A 137 7.35 17.13 5.27
CA ARG A 137 8.45 16.69 4.41
C ARG A 137 8.00 16.49 2.97
N ALA A 138 6.78 15.99 2.77
CA ALA A 138 6.18 15.88 1.44
C ALA A 138 6.00 17.25 0.77
N LEU A 139 5.56 18.26 1.53
CA LEU A 139 5.42 19.63 0.98
C LEU A 139 6.77 20.28 0.68
N GLU A 140 7.79 20.05 1.49
CA GLU A 140 9.14 20.56 1.23
C GLU A 140 9.66 20.04 -0.11
N LEU A 141 9.56 18.72 -0.33
CA LEU A 141 9.96 18.11 -1.59
C LEU A 141 9.20 18.70 -2.80
N LEU A 142 7.91 19.00 -2.66
CA LEU A 142 7.15 19.66 -3.72
C LEU A 142 7.60 21.09 -4.04
N LYS A 143 8.21 21.82 -3.08
CA LYS A 143 8.67 23.19 -3.30
C LYS A 143 10.00 23.24 -4.02
N ASP A 144 10.87 22.29 -3.71
CA ASP A 144 12.23 22.24 -4.25
C ASP A 144 12.27 21.69 -5.68
N LEU A 145 11.21 20.99 -6.09
CA LEU A 145 11.09 20.34 -7.40
C LEU A 145 10.18 21.12 -8.36
N PRO A 146 10.44 21.07 -9.69
CA PRO A 146 9.52 21.65 -10.67
C PRO A 146 8.10 21.06 -10.55
N PRO A 147 7.03 21.85 -10.76
CA PRO A 147 5.64 21.36 -10.58
C PRO A 147 5.23 20.23 -11.53
N ARG A 148 5.88 20.13 -12.70
CA ARG A 148 5.61 19.07 -13.67
C ARG A 148 6.80 18.15 -13.72
N TRP A 149 6.56 16.85 -13.60
CA TRP A 149 7.61 15.82 -13.70
C TRP A 149 8.34 15.83 -15.05
N GLY A 150 7.69 16.29 -16.13
CA GLY A 150 8.34 16.47 -17.43
C GLY A 150 9.42 17.56 -17.46
N ASP A 151 9.48 18.43 -16.45
CA ASP A 151 10.48 19.49 -16.30
C ASP A 151 11.62 19.09 -15.35
N TRP A 152 11.56 17.89 -14.75
CA TRP A 152 12.59 17.42 -13.79
C TRP A 152 13.88 17.05 -14.52
N SER A 153 15.01 17.48 -13.96
CA SER A 153 16.32 17.03 -14.38
C SER A 153 16.61 15.59 -13.92
N GLU A 154 17.63 14.95 -14.48
CA GLU A 154 18.06 13.63 -14.03
C GLU A 154 18.41 13.61 -12.53
N ALA A 155 19.06 14.67 -12.04
CA ALA A 155 19.40 14.80 -10.62
C ALA A 155 18.16 14.91 -9.73
N ASP A 156 17.10 15.58 -10.21
CA ASP A 156 15.83 15.70 -9.49
C ASP A 156 15.15 14.33 -9.33
N TRP A 157 15.09 13.54 -10.41
CA TRP A 157 14.54 12.19 -10.38
C TRP A 157 15.30 11.29 -9.39
N ILE A 158 16.63 11.25 -9.53
CA ILE A 158 17.48 10.39 -8.67
C ILE A 158 17.39 10.83 -7.21
N GLY A 159 17.50 12.13 -6.94
CA GLY A 159 17.42 12.67 -5.57
C GLY A 159 16.07 12.39 -4.91
N ALA A 160 14.96 12.58 -5.62
CA ALA A 160 13.62 12.28 -5.10
C ALA A 160 13.42 10.78 -4.80
N ALA A 161 13.98 9.90 -5.63
CA ALA A 161 13.92 8.46 -5.44
C ALA A 161 14.80 7.99 -4.27
N ASP A 162 16.04 8.48 -4.17
CA ASP A 162 17.01 8.12 -3.13
C ASP A 162 16.46 8.41 -1.71
N GLU A 163 15.75 9.53 -1.54
CA GLU A 163 15.06 9.88 -0.29
C GLU A 163 13.99 8.88 0.14
N CYS A 164 13.48 8.07 -0.80
CA CYS A 164 12.43 7.10 -0.55
C CYS A 164 12.95 5.68 -0.30
N LEU A 165 14.26 5.43 -0.39
CA LEU A 165 14.83 4.09 -0.27
C LEU A 165 15.26 3.78 1.16
N VAL A 166 14.65 2.73 1.74
CA VAL A 166 15.09 2.14 3.01
C VAL A 166 15.60 0.74 2.75
N ARG A 167 16.90 0.51 2.92
CA ARG A 167 17.50 -0.81 2.70
C ARG A 167 17.04 -1.82 3.74
N VAL A 168 16.59 -2.99 3.28
CA VAL A 168 16.13 -4.12 4.09
C VAL A 168 17.15 -5.26 4.07
N SER A 169 17.76 -5.50 2.90
CA SER A 169 18.75 -6.56 2.68
C SER A 169 19.79 -6.10 1.65
N ASP A 170 21.00 -6.64 1.75
CA ASP A 170 22.12 -6.41 0.80
C ASP A 170 22.17 -7.41 -0.36
N ARG A 171 21.25 -8.38 -0.36
CA ARG A 171 21.06 -9.37 -1.42
C ARG A 171 19.57 -9.53 -1.77
N ARG A 172 19.30 -10.03 -2.97
CA ARG A 172 17.95 -10.40 -3.45
C ARG A 172 17.29 -11.44 -2.57
N LEU A 173 15.96 -11.54 -2.70
CA LEU A 173 15.21 -12.71 -2.27
C LEU A 173 15.81 -13.99 -2.87
N ASP A 174 15.87 -15.05 -2.07
CA ASP A 174 16.43 -16.33 -2.50
C ASP A 174 15.65 -17.51 -1.92
N PHE A 175 15.14 -18.35 -2.83
CA PHE A 175 14.33 -19.52 -2.52
C PHE A 175 14.57 -20.59 -3.59
N PRO A 176 14.40 -21.89 -3.27
CA PRO A 176 14.48 -22.96 -4.26
C PRO A 176 13.54 -22.70 -5.45
N ARG A 177 14.07 -22.85 -6.68
CA ARG A 177 13.34 -22.59 -7.94
C ARG A 177 12.38 -23.73 -8.31
N GLU A 178 11.51 -24.11 -7.38
CA GLU A 178 10.55 -25.22 -7.47
C GLU A 178 9.26 -24.93 -6.69
N TRP A 179 8.25 -25.77 -6.87
CA TRP A 179 7.03 -25.75 -6.04
C TRP A 179 7.37 -26.21 -4.61
N PRO A 180 6.85 -25.57 -3.54
CA PRO A 180 5.78 -24.57 -3.51
C PRO A 180 6.24 -23.11 -3.51
N TYR A 181 7.51 -22.81 -3.78
CA TYR A 181 8.01 -21.43 -3.76
C TYR A 181 7.66 -20.71 -5.06
N TYR A 182 8.03 -21.26 -6.21
CA TYR A 182 7.73 -20.68 -7.52
C TYR A 182 6.69 -21.50 -8.28
N LEU A 183 5.64 -20.84 -8.77
CA LEU A 183 4.61 -21.47 -9.60
C LEU A 183 5.07 -21.60 -11.06
N GLY A 184 5.19 -22.85 -11.53
CA GLY A 184 5.34 -23.16 -12.95
C GLY A 184 6.45 -22.35 -13.61
N TRP A 185 6.14 -21.71 -14.73
CA TRP A 185 7.09 -20.91 -15.52
C TRP A 185 7.84 -19.82 -14.73
N ASN A 186 7.27 -19.32 -13.63
CA ASN A 186 7.89 -18.26 -12.85
C ASN A 186 9.21 -18.70 -12.20
N ASN A 187 9.42 -20.01 -12.01
CA ASN A 187 10.68 -20.52 -11.48
C ASN A 187 11.88 -20.31 -12.44
N GLN A 188 11.62 -20.05 -13.72
CA GLN A 188 12.67 -19.78 -14.70
C GLN A 188 13.09 -18.31 -14.62
N ALA A 189 12.19 -17.37 -14.92
CA ALA A 189 12.56 -15.97 -15.23
C ALA A 189 12.23 -14.93 -14.14
N SER A 190 11.48 -15.30 -13.09
CA SER A 190 11.18 -14.38 -11.98
C SER A 190 12.43 -14.15 -11.13
N ASN A 191 12.65 -12.92 -10.66
CA ASN A 191 13.79 -12.58 -9.78
C ASN A 191 15.11 -13.09 -10.33
N ALA A 192 15.33 -12.87 -11.62
CA ALA A 192 16.59 -13.15 -12.29
C ALA A 192 17.56 -11.97 -12.12
N PRO A 193 18.88 -12.20 -12.21
CA PRO A 193 19.86 -11.11 -12.25
C PRO A 193 19.54 -10.07 -13.34
N GLY A 194 19.86 -8.79 -13.08
CA GLY A 194 19.60 -7.68 -14.00
C GLY A 194 18.14 -7.22 -14.06
N THR A 195 17.25 -7.71 -13.19
CA THR A 195 15.81 -7.34 -13.20
C THR A 195 15.42 -6.49 -11.98
N THR A 196 14.43 -5.61 -12.10
CA THR A 196 13.95 -4.82 -10.95
C THR A 196 12.51 -5.21 -10.65
N ILE A 197 12.23 -5.66 -9.43
CA ILE A 197 10.90 -6.11 -8.99
C ILE A 197 10.28 -5.07 -8.07
N PHE A 198 8.99 -4.81 -8.23
CA PHE A 198 8.13 -4.09 -7.31
C PHE A 198 7.12 -5.06 -6.70
N PHE A 199 7.18 -5.21 -5.37
CA PHE A 199 6.33 -6.11 -4.60
C PHE A 199 5.48 -5.35 -3.57
N PRO A 200 4.14 -5.32 -3.71
CA PRO A 200 3.25 -4.66 -2.76
C PRO A 200 2.97 -5.53 -1.53
N VAL A 201 2.98 -4.86 -0.37
CA VAL A 201 2.56 -5.34 0.94
C VAL A 201 1.63 -4.29 1.54
N VAL A 202 0.44 -4.69 1.95
CA VAL A 202 -0.65 -3.83 2.41
C VAL A 202 -0.69 -3.87 3.93
N ASP A 203 -0.52 -2.72 4.57
CA ASP A 203 -0.74 -2.56 6.01
C ASP A 203 -2.24 -2.50 6.31
N CYS A 204 -2.78 -3.59 6.85
CA CYS A 204 -4.18 -3.69 7.22
C CYS A 204 -4.46 -3.18 8.64
N THR A 205 -3.50 -2.66 9.38
CA THR A 205 -3.72 -2.29 10.79
C THR A 205 -4.28 -0.87 10.94
N TRP A 206 -3.70 0.11 10.23
CA TRP A 206 -4.11 1.52 10.32
C TRP A 206 -5.52 1.75 9.80
N GLN A 207 -5.78 1.32 8.56
CA GLN A 207 -7.09 1.54 7.94
C GLN A 207 -8.20 0.75 8.63
N TYR A 208 -7.88 -0.38 9.26
CA TYR A 208 -8.86 -1.18 9.99
C TYR A 208 -9.36 -0.48 11.24
N ILE A 209 -8.46 0.12 12.00
CA ILE A 209 -8.83 0.99 13.11
C ILE A 209 -9.59 2.22 12.59
N ASN A 210 -9.09 2.87 11.53
CA ASN A 210 -9.72 4.06 10.96
C ASN A 210 -11.17 3.81 10.52
N ALA A 211 -11.41 2.72 9.79
CA ALA A 211 -12.74 2.36 9.31
C ALA A 211 -13.70 2.02 10.46
N ILE A 212 -13.23 1.35 11.52
CA ILE A 212 -14.05 1.12 12.73
C ILE A 212 -14.48 2.47 13.31
N ILE A 213 -13.54 3.39 13.51
CA ILE A 213 -13.85 4.70 14.10
C ILE A 213 -14.83 5.46 13.21
N ILE A 214 -14.58 5.53 11.89
CA ILE A 214 -15.46 6.22 10.92
C ILE A 214 -16.89 5.68 11.01
N LEU A 215 -17.07 4.36 10.98
CA LEU A 215 -18.39 3.74 11.10
C LEU A 215 -19.10 4.05 12.42
N LEU A 216 -18.33 4.28 13.49
CA LEU A 216 -18.88 4.67 14.79
C LEU A 216 -19.19 6.17 14.88
N THR A 217 -18.80 6.99 13.92
CA THR A 217 -19.17 8.41 13.90
C THR A 217 -20.60 8.67 13.45
N GLU A 218 -21.25 7.67 12.87
CA GLU A 218 -22.66 7.75 12.48
C GLU A 218 -23.55 8.20 13.67
N PRO A 219 -24.66 8.91 13.39
CA PRO A 219 -25.61 9.34 14.41
C PRO A 219 -26.10 8.19 15.31
N GLY A 220 -26.52 8.52 16.53
CA GLY A 220 -27.10 7.57 17.48
C GLY A 220 -28.26 6.79 16.86
N GLY A 221 -28.23 5.45 16.98
CA GLY A 221 -29.21 4.57 16.33
C GLY A 221 -28.94 4.25 14.86
N MET A 222 -27.84 4.75 14.26
CA MET A 222 -27.35 4.36 12.93
C MET A 222 -26.02 3.60 12.98
N ARG A 223 -25.21 3.84 14.03
CA ARG A 223 -23.93 3.13 14.27
C ARG A 223 -24.08 1.62 14.14
N PRO A 224 -23.19 0.93 13.40
CA PRO A 224 -23.31 -0.49 13.22
C PRO A 224 -22.97 -1.26 14.51
N LEU A 225 -23.68 -2.36 14.72
CA LEU A 225 -23.32 -3.37 15.68
C LEU A 225 -22.21 -4.25 15.09
N PHE A 226 -21.01 -4.15 15.65
CA PHE A 226 -19.90 -5.03 15.28
C PHE A 226 -20.14 -6.44 15.83
N LEU A 227 -20.02 -7.42 14.95
CA LEU A 227 -20.27 -8.83 15.26
C LEU A 227 -19.02 -9.65 14.98
N ASP A 228 -18.64 -10.49 15.93
CA ASP A 228 -17.78 -11.63 15.63
C ASP A 228 -18.68 -12.76 15.09
N ASP A 229 -18.71 -12.85 13.76
CA ASP A 229 -19.47 -13.82 12.97
C ASP A 229 -18.86 -15.23 12.97
N TRP A 230 -17.72 -15.42 13.63
CA TRP A 230 -17.08 -16.72 13.81
C TRP A 230 -17.31 -17.32 15.19
N ARG A 231 -17.77 -16.51 16.15
CA ARG A 231 -18.10 -16.96 17.50
C ARG A 231 -19.59 -16.90 17.77
N THR A 232 -20.10 -17.97 18.36
CA THR A 232 -21.44 -17.96 18.93
C THR A 232 -21.54 -16.94 20.06
N PHE A 233 -22.76 -16.55 20.44
CA PHE A 233 -22.95 -15.60 21.53
C PHE A 233 -22.42 -16.15 22.88
N HIS A 234 -21.45 -15.44 23.47
CA HIS A 234 -20.88 -15.69 24.81
C HIS A 234 -21.38 -14.63 25.81
N PRO A 235 -22.40 -14.94 26.65
CA PRO A 235 -22.92 -14.01 27.65
C PRO A 235 -21.90 -13.67 28.74
N LYS A 236 -21.80 -12.39 29.08
CA LYS A 236 -20.95 -11.87 30.17
C LYS A 236 -21.73 -11.59 31.46
N ASN A 237 -23.05 -11.37 31.38
CA ASN A 237 -23.88 -11.01 32.53
C ASN A 237 -25.22 -11.79 32.55
N ALA A 238 -25.97 -11.66 33.64
CA ALA A 238 -27.24 -12.38 33.84
C ALA A 238 -28.30 -12.04 32.78
N VAL A 239 -28.35 -10.80 32.30
CA VAL A 239 -29.30 -10.38 31.27
C VAL A 239 -28.98 -11.07 29.93
N GLU A 240 -27.70 -11.13 29.57
CA GLU A 240 -27.26 -11.81 28.36
C GLU A 240 -27.48 -13.33 28.44
N TRP A 241 -27.37 -13.93 29.62
CA TRP A 241 -27.72 -15.34 29.84
C TRP A 241 -29.20 -15.60 29.59
N ILE A 242 -30.08 -14.75 30.11
CA ILE A 242 -31.53 -14.82 29.84
C ILE A 242 -31.79 -14.68 28.34
N ALA A 243 -31.14 -13.71 27.68
CA ALA A 243 -31.28 -13.49 26.24
C ALA A 243 -30.83 -14.70 25.42
N LYS A 244 -29.71 -15.36 25.79
CA LYS A 244 -29.22 -16.57 25.11
C LYS A 244 -30.21 -17.74 25.25
N ILE A 245 -30.75 -17.95 26.45
CA ILE A 245 -31.74 -19.01 26.70
C ILE A 245 -33.02 -18.73 25.91
N GLY A 246 -33.55 -17.50 25.98
CA GLY A 246 -34.72 -17.08 25.21
C GLY A 246 -34.53 -17.28 23.71
N SER A 247 -33.40 -16.84 23.16
CA SER A 247 -33.03 -17.06 21.75
C SER A 247 -32.97 -18.54 21.39
N GLY A 248 -32.44 -19.40 22.27
CA GLY A 248 -32.36 -20.85 22.04
C GLY A 248 -33.73 -21.54 22.07
N LEU A 249 -34.66 -21.04 22.87
CA LEU A 249 -36.03 -21.53 22.98
C LEU A 249 -37.00 -20.91 21.97
N GLY A 250 -36.54 -19.99 21.11
CA GLY A 250 -37.39 -19.26 20.17
C GLY A 250 -38.25 -18.16 20.81
N ILE A 251 -38.01 -17.85 22.09
CA ILE A 251 -38.68 -16.82 22.86
C ILE A 251 -37.80 -15.55 22.79
N GLY A 252 -37.71 -14.97 21.59
CA GLY A 252 -36.92 -13.76 21.33
C GLY A 252 -36.17 -13.77 19.99
N PRO A 253 -35.50 -12.66 19.64
CA PRO A 253 -34.70 -12.59 18.43
C PRO A 253 -33.51 -13.55 18.50
N LYS A 254 -33.17 -14.17 17.37
CA LYS A 254 -31.99 -15.04 17.28
C LYS A 254 -30.71 -14.21 17.39
N ILE A 255 -29.78 -14.67 18.23
CA ILE A 255 -28.44 -14.06 18.38
C ILE A 255 -27.40 -15.11 17.97
N PRO A 256 -27.18 -15.31 16.66
CA PRO A 256 -26.31 -16.38 16.16
C PRO A 256 -24.82 -16.10 16.43
N TYR A 257 -24.44 -14.82 16.44
CA TYR A 257 -23.06 -14.34 16.49
C TYR A 257 -22.80 -13.52 17.74
N HIS A 258 -21.54 -13.31 18.10
CA HIS A 258 -21.19 -12.56 19.30
C HIS A 258 -21.21 -11.04 19.02
N PRO A 259 -22.07 -10.26 19.70
CA PRO A 259 -22.03 -8.81 19.65
C PRO A 259 -20.85 -8.28 20.46
N ILE A 260 -19.90 -7.65 19.79
CA ILE A 260 -18.76 -7.00 20.44
C ILE A 260 -19.30 -5.77 21.17
N GLY A 261 -18.89 -5.54 22.42
CA GLY A 261 -19.52 -4.53 23.27
C GLY A 261 -20.76 -4.98 24.05
N GLY A 262 -21.24 -6.21 23.81
CA GLY A 262 -22.39 -6.79 24.51
C GLY A 262 -23.75 -6.21 24.10
N LEU A 263 -24.82 -6.77 24.67
CA LEU A 263 -26.20 -6.34 24.35
C LEU A 263 -26.57 -4.98 24.97
N ASP A 264 -25.79 -4.47 25.91
CA ASP A 264 -26.05 -3.21 26.61
C ASP A 264 -26.05 -2.02 25.64
N ARG A 265 -25.09 -1.99 24.70
CA ARG A 265 -25.00 -0.95 23.66
C ARG A 265 -26.18 -0.97 22.69
N VAL A 266 -26.74 -2.16 22.43
CA VAL A 266 -27.96 -2.30 21.63
C VAL A 266 -29.17 -1.78 22.40
N ARG A 267 -29.25 -2.07 23.71
CA ARG A 267 -30.37 -1.66 24.57
C ARG A 267 -30.36 -0.16 24.85
N SER A 268 -29.19 0.47 24.94
CA SER A 268 -29.07 1.92 25.11
C SER A 268 -29.40 2.70 23.83
N GLY A 269 -29.53 2.02 22.69
CA GLY A 269 -29.70 2.66 21.38
C GLY A 269 -28.42 3.28 20.82
N TYR A 270 -27.27 3.03 21.44
CA TYR A 270 -25.98 3.53 20.97
C TYR A 270 -25.63 2.94 19.59
N VAL A 271 -25.88 1.64 19.40
CA VAL A 271 -25.75 0.94 18.10
C VAL A 271 -27.09 0.42 17.61
N ASN A 272 -27.22 0.30 16.28
CA ASN A 272 -28.40 -0.23 15.61
C ASN A 272 -28.26 -1.74 15.36
N LYS A 273 -29.12 -2.56 15.97
CA LYS A 273 -29.13 -4.01 15.72
C LYS A 273 -29.41 -4.42 14.27
N ALA A 274 -30.06 -3.55 13.48
CA ALA A 274 -30.37 -3.79 12.07
C ALA A 274 -29.19 -3.43 11.14
N SER A 275 -28.28 -2.56 11.59
CA SER A 275 -27.03 -2.25 10.90
C SER A 275 -25.93 -3.10 11.50
N GLN A 276 -25.52 -4.17 10.81
CA GLN A 276 -24.54 -5.12 11.34
C GLN A 276 -23.23 -4.99 10.57
N ALA A 277 -22.11 -4.99 11.30
CA ALA A 277 -20.75 -5.02 10.74
C ALA A 277 -20.00 -6.29 11.22
N PRO A 278 -20.19 -7.43 10.55
CA PRO A 278 -19.41 -8.64 10.83
C PRO A 278 -17.92 -8.46 10.55
N LEU A 279 -17.06 -8.98 11.43
CA LEU A 279 -15.60 -8.92 11.27
C LEU A 279 -15.14 -9.59 9.95
N GLY A 280 -15.81 -10.66 9.54
CA GLY A 280 -15.50 -11.39 8.31
C GLY A 280 -15.60 -10.56 7.02
N PHE A 281 -16.38 -9.47 7.01
CA PHE A 281 -16.48 -8.58 5.84
C PHE A 281 -15.35 -7.55 5.75
N GLY A 282 -14.56 -7.37 6.81
CA GLY A 282 -13.52 -6.35 6.86
C GLY A 282 -12.44 -6.57 5.80
N GLY A 283 -11.92 -7.80 5.66
CA GLY A 283 -10.79 -8.11 4.77
C GLY A 283 -9.66 -7.08 4.90
N ALA A 284 -9.03 -6.71 3.78
CA ALA A 284 -8.09 -5.59 3.72
C ALA A 284 -8.77 -4.21 3.59
N LEU A 285 -10.09 -4.12 3.83
CA LEU A 285 -10.89 -2.89 3.67
C LEU A 285 -10.71 -2.19 2.31
N ARG A 286 -10.45 -3.00 1.27
CA ARG A 286 -10.23 -2.56 -0.12
C ARG A 286 -8.99 -1.70 -0.33
N THR A 287 -8.09 -1.57 0.64
CA THR A 287 -6.82 -0.84 0.44
C THR A 287 -5.82 -1.65 -0.38
N ASP A 288 -6.01 -2.97 -0.48
CA ASP A 288 -5.24 -3.82 -1.37
C ASP A 288 -5.39 -3.44 -2.86
N TYR A 289 -6.48 -2.74 -3.21
CA TYR A 289 -6.71 -2.28 -4.57
C TYR A 289 -5.70 -1.23 -5.05
N GLU A 290 -5.10 -0.48 -4.12
CA GLU A 290 -3.97 0.43 -4.39
C GLU A 290 -2.87 -0.28 -5.20
N SER A 291 -2.57 -1.53 -4.83
CA SER A 291 -1.56 -2.37 -5.51
C SER A 291 -1.85 -2.52 -7.01
N PHE A 292 -3.11 -2.74 -7.38
CA PHE A 292 -3.50 -2.91 -8.78
C PHE A 292 -3.43 -1.59 -9.56
N PHE A 293 -3.77 -0.47 -8.93
CA PHE A 293 -3.64 0.85 -9.55
C PHE A 293 -2.16 1.18 -9.82
N TYR A 294 -1.28 0.95 -8.85
CA TYR A 294 0.16 1.15 -9.04
C TYR A 294 0.74 0.22 -10.10
N PHE A 295 0.36 -1.05 -10.11
CA PHE A 295 0.82 -1.97 -11.17
C PHE A 295 0.38 -1.53 -12.56
N GLN A 296 -0.84 -1.03 -12.71
CA GLN A 296 -1.31 -0.49 -13.98
C GLN A 296 -0.47 0.74 -14.39
N ASN A 297 -0.23 1.68 -13.47
CA ASN A 297 0.58 2.87 -13.73
C ASN A 297 2.02 2.50 -14.12
N LEU A 298 2.66 1.63 -13.33
CA LEU A 298 4.02 1.14 -13.57
C LEU A 298 4.11 0.42 -14.92
N MET A 299 3.15 -0.44 -15.27
CA MET A 299 3.18 -1.14 -16.55
C MET A 299 3.07 -0.19 -17.74
N LEU A 300 2.26 0.87 -17.64
CA LEU A 300 2.18 1.90 -18.68
C LEU A 300 3.46 2.71 -18.74
N LEU A 301 4.00 3.12 -17.60
CA LEU A 301 5.25 3.87 -17.49
C LEU A 301 6.44 3.07 -18.06
N GLY A 302 6.60 1.81 -17.66
CA GLY A 302 7.64 0.94 -18.19
C GLY A 302 7.50 0.68 -19.69
N GLN A 303 6.26 0.56 -20.21
CA GLN A 303 6.05 0.53 -21.67
C GLN A 303 6.54 1.84 -22.30
N SER A 304 6.17 2.99 -21.74
CA SER A 304 6.62 4.29 -22.23
C SER A 304 8.13 4.45 -22.14
N MET A 305 8.82 3.84 -21.20
CA MET A 305 10.29 3.84 -21.14
C MET A 305 10.94 2.85 -22.13
N GLY A 306 10.18 1.90 -22.68
CA GLY A 306 10.74 0.83 -23.51
C GLY A 306 11.35 -0.32 -22.71
N LEU A 307 10.89 -0.53 -21.49
CA LEU A 307 11.28 -1.66 -20.67
C LEU A 307 10.47 -2.91 -21.01
N GLY A 308 11.07 -4.08 -20.77
CA GLY A 308 10.35 -5.32 -20.53
C GLY A 308 9.60 -5.24 -19.21
N GLY A 309 8.41 -5.83 -19.13
CA GLY A 309 7.56 -5.73 -17.96
C GLY A 309 6.54 -6.85 -17.88
N TRP A 310 6.33 -7.42 -16.69
CA TRP A 310 5.28 -8.42 -16.47
C TRP A 310 4.83 -8.51 -15.02
N ILE A 311 3.53 -8.75 -14.85
CA ILE A 311 2.91 -9.07 -13.56
C ILE A 311 2.77 -10.58 -13.47
N HIS A 312 3.22 -11.17 -12.36
CA HIS A 312 3.19 -12.62 -12.16
C HIS A 312 3.10 -13.01 -10.68
N GLY A 313 2.77 -14.28 -10.44
CA GLY A 313 2.78 -14.87 -9.11
C GLY A 313 4.19 -14.93 -8.51
N SER A 314 4.25 -14.67 -7.21
CA SER A 314 5.47 -14.53 -6.42
C SER A 314 5.88 -15.80 -5.69
N VAL A 315 6.95 -15.70 -4.88
CA VAL A 315 7.15 -16.62 -3.76
C VAL A 315 5.91 -16.56 -2.87
N PHE A 316 5.18 -17.67 -2.76
CA PHE A 316 3.88 -17.66 -2.08
C PHE A 316 3.99 -17.33 -0.59
N PRO A 317 3.01 -16.61 -0.01
CA PRO A 317 2.78 -16.60 1.42
C PRO A 317 2.54 -18.03 1.93
N PRO A 318 3.15 -18.46 3.06
CA PRO A 318 3.88 -17.65 4.04
C PRO A 318 5.41 -17.57 3.82
N TYR A 319 5.97 -18.17 2.77
CA TYR A 319 7.43 -18.31 2.61
C TYR A 319 8.13 -16.96 2.45
N ILE A 320 7.53 -16.04 1.68
CA ILE A 320 8.11 -14.73 1.38
C ILE A 320 8.38 -13.88 2.63
N TRP A 321 7.63 -14.12 3.71
CA TRP A 321 7.79 -13.43 4.98
C TRP A 321 9.02 -13.89 5.75
N GLN A 322 9.45 -15.14 5.54
CA GLN A 322 10.38 -15.83 6.42
C GLN A 322 11.82 -15.66 5.97
N GLN A 323 12.72 -15.62 6.95
CA GLN A 323 14.16 -15.79 6.76
C GLN A 323 14.62 -16.98 7.60
N ASP A 324 15.23 -17.97 6.96
CA ASP A 324 15.69 -19.21 7.58
C ASP A 324 16.92 -19.73 6.83
N ASP A 325 18.11 -19.38 7.33
CA ASP A 325 19.39 -19.77 6.73
C ASP A 325 19.59 -21.28 6.69
N ALA A 326 19.03 -22.03 7.66
CA ALA A 326 19.15 -23.49 7.71
C ALA A 326 18.38 -24.17 6.57
N LYS A 327 17.29 -23.53 6.09
CA LYS A 327 16.53 -23.97 4.91
C LYS A 327 16.98 -23.28 3.62
N GLY A 328 17.92 -22.33 3.69
CA GLY A 328 18.32 -21.48 2.57
C GLY A 328 17.21 -20.54 2.11
N TRP A 329 16.30 -20.13 3.01
CA TRP A 329 15.22 -19.19 2.69
C TRP A 329 15.63 -17.77 3.05
N HIS A 330 15.65 -16.90 2.04
CA HIS A 330 15.92 -15.48 2.20
C HIS A 330 14.71 -14.67 1.73
N GLY A 331 13.76 -14.46 2.66
CA GLY A 331 12.57 -13.64 2.48
C GLY A 331 12.74 -12.18 2.90
N LEU A 332 11.62 -11.54 3.25
CA LEU A 332 11.58 -10.16 3.73
C LEU A 332 11.93 -9.99 5.21
N GLY A 333 11.98 -11.08 5.99
CA GLY A 333 12.37 -11.04 7.39
C GLY A 333 11.29 -10.46 8.33
N PHE A 334 10.02 -10.71 8.03
CA PHE A 334 8.92 -10.30 8.90
C PHE A 334 8.87 -11.13 10.19
N ARG A 335 8.59 -10.46 11.31
CA ARG A 335 8.15 -11.12 12.54
C ARG A 335 6.76 -11.72 12.29
N LEU A 336 6.63 -13.00 12.63
CA LEU A 336 5.37 -13.73 12.58
C LEU A 336 4.86 -13.95 14.02
N GLU A 337 3.67 -13.46 14.33
CA GLU A 337 3.01 -13.68 15.61
C GLU A 337 2.06 -14.87 15.55
N GLU A 338 2.21 -15.79 16.51
CA GLU A 338 1.37 -16.98 16.59
C GLU A 338 -0.02 -16.64 17.15
N PRO A 339 -1.11 -17.04 16.47
CA PRO A 339 -2.45 -16.73 16.94
C PRO A 339 -2.85 -17.53 18.19
N LYS A 340 -3.79 -16.99 18.97
CA LYS A 340 -4.43 -17.73 20.07
C LYS A 340 -5.35 -18.81 19.52
N LYS A 341 -5.14 -20.04 19.99
CA LYS A 341 -6.02 -21.19 19.72
C LYS A 341 -7.29 -21.09 20.57
N HIS A 342 -8.31 -20.41 20.05
CA HIS A 342 -9.61 -20.23 20.72
C HIS A 342 -10.71 -21.16 20.20
N HIS A 343 -10.49 -21.84 19.07
CA HIS A 343 -11.42 -22.81 18.48
C HIS A 343 -10.66 -24.03 17.93
N LYS A 344 -11.30 -25.20 17.87
CA LYS A 344 -10.68 -26.43 17.30
C LYS A 344 -10.35 -26.28 15.81
N TRP A 345 -11.09 -25.42 15.11
CA TRP A 345 -10.96 -25.15 13.69
C TRP A 345 -11.09 -23.64 13.46
N PRO A 346 -10.08 -22.82 13.80
CA PRO A 346 -10.13 -21.40 13.51
C PRO A 346 -10.08 -21.20 11.97
N PRO A 347 -10.81 -20.23 11.42
CA PRO A 347 -10.76 -19.97 9.98
C PRO A 347 -9.36 -19.54 9.52
N VAL A 348 -9.07 -19.65 8.23
CA VAL A 348 -7.89 -19.02 7.62
C VAL A 348 -8.25 -17.55 7.30
N PRO A 349 -7.38 -16.57 7.56
CA PRO A 349 -6.03 -16.70 8.11
C PRO A 349 -5.96 -16.70 9.64
N ALA A 350 -7.08 -16.61 10.38
CA ALA A 350 -7.07 -16.53 11.86
C ALA A 350 -6.33 -17.66 12.58
N SER A 351 -6.16 -18.82 11.94
CA SER A 351 -5.39 -19.97 12.40
C SER A 351 -3.89 -19.94 12.04
N GLN A 352 -3.47 -19.02 11.18
CA GLN A 352 -2.11 -18.91 10.66
C GLN A 352 -1.32 -17.84 11.42
N ALA A 353 0.01 -18.00 11.44
CA ALA A 353 0.92 -16.99 11.95
C ALA A 353 0.75 -15.67 11.18
N ASN A 354 0.72 -14.56 11.92
CA ASN A 354 0.41 -13.24 11.39
C ASN A 354 1.71 -12.45 11.13
N PRO A 355 2.02 -12.02 9.90
CA PRO A 355 3.15 -11.13 9.64
C PRO A 355 2.85 -9.73 10.19
N VAL A 356 3.55 -9.32 11.25
CA VAL A 356 3.25 -8.09 12.01
C VAL A 356 4.23 -6.94 11.76
N GLY A 357 5.37 -7.18 11.11
CA GLY A 357 6.32 -6.13 10.73
C GLY A 357 7.77 -6.60 10.61
N ILE A 358 8.65 -5.67 10.27
CA ILE A 358 10.11 -5.77 10.26
C ILE A 358 10.64 -4.70 11.24
N ASP A 359 11.41 -5.13 12.23
CA ASP A 359 11.88 -4.26 13.32
C ASP A 359 12.59 -3.00 12.83
N GLY A 360 12.12 -1.83 13.28
CA GLY A 360 12.69 -0.53 12.93
C GLY A 360 12.47 -0.10 11.46
N ILE A 361 11.87 -0.94 10.62
CA ILE A 361 11.71 -0.69 9.19
C ILE A 361 10.22 -0.51 8.83
N LEU A 362 9.35 -1.43 9.22
CA LEU A 362 7.93 -1.39 8.88
C LEU A 362 7.14 -2.13 9.96
N GLU A 363 6.41 -1.42 10.79
CA GLU A 363 5.81 -1.96 12.02
C GLU A 363 4.30 -1.72 12.00
N GLY A 364 3.52 -2.80 12.16
CA GLY A 364 2.06 -2.72 12.18
C GLY A 364 1.55 -2.21 13.53
N LEU A 365 0.34 -1.64 13.55
CA LEU A 365 -0.36 -1.24 14.79
C LEU A 365 -0.97 -2.44 15.51
N THR A 366 -0.14 -3.40 15.86
CA THR A 366 -0.48 -4.59 16.64
C THR A 366 0.72 -5.03 17.47
N PRO A 367 0.53 -5.68 18.63
CA PRO A 367 1.66 -6.20 19.39
C PRO A 367 2.55 -7.13 18.53
N PRO A 368 3.87 -7.11 18.75
CA PRO A 368 4.57 -6.46 19.86
C PRO A 368 4.96 -4.99 19.62
N TYR A 369 4.61 -4.40 18.46
CA TYR A 369 5.01 -3.02 18.11
C TYR A 369 4.22 -1.92 18.83
N VAL A 370 3.10 -2.31 19.45
CA VAL A 370 2.34 -1.51 20.41
C VAL A 370 2.10 -2.34 21.67
N SER A 371 2.06 -1.67 22.82
CA SER A 371 1.86 -2.31 24.13
C SER A 371 0.42 -2.81 24.33
N SER A 372 -0.54 -2.21 23.64
CA SER A 372 -1.96 -2.54 23.70
C SER A 372 -2.68 -2.06 22.44
N MET A 373 -3.89 -2.59 22.22
CA MET A 373 -4.74 -2.07 21.16
C MET A 373 -5.33 -0.69 21.49
N ASP A 374 -5.32 -0.26 22.77
CA ASP A 374 -5.62 1.12 23.14
C ASP A 374 -4.62 2.09 22.53
N GLU A 375 -3.33 1.77 22.66
CA GLU A 375 -2.25 2.55 22.07
C GLU A 375 -2.36 2.57 20.54
N ALA A 376 -2.72 1.44 19.91
CA ALA A 376 -2.96 1.38 18.48
C ALA A 376 -4.03 2.38 18.02
N VAL A 377 -5.17 2.42 18.73
CA VAL A 377 -6.26 3.37 18.45
C VAL A 377 -5.80 4.81 18.67
N ASP A 378 -5.10 5.08 19.77
CA ASP A 378 -4.61 6.42 20.09
C ASP A 378 -3.63 6.92 19.03
N ARG A 379 -2.75 6.06 18.50
CA ARG A 379 -1.82 6.42 17.40
C ARG A 379 -2.54 6.78 16.10
N VAL A 380 -3.66 6.12 15.78
CA VAL A 380 -4.47 6.50 14.60
C VAL A 380 -5.10 7.88 14.79
N VAL A 381 -5.69 8.14 15.96
CA VAL A 381 -6.28 9.44 16.27
C VAL A 381 -5.20 10.54 16.26
N GLU A 382 -4.05 10.31 16.90
CA GLU A 382 -2.94 11.25 16.95
C GLU A 382 -2.37 11.52 15.55
N SER A 383 -2.18 10.48 14.72
CA SER A 383 -1.74 10.66 13.34
C SER A 383 -2.69 11.58 12.55
N LYS A 384 -4.01 11.43 12.75
CA LYS A 384 -5.00 12.24 12.03
C LYS A 384 -5.02 13.70 12.48
N TYR A 385 -4.89 13.97 13.78
CA TYR A 385 -5.21 15.28 14.36
C TYR A 385 -4.04 16.00 15.05
N SER A 386 -2.85 15.42 15.09
CA SER A 386 -1.65 16.11 15.59
C SER A 386 -1.19 17.22 14.64
N ALA A 387 -0.56 18.25 15.19
CA ALA A 387 -0.05 19.39 14.42
C ALA A 387 0.99 18.99 13.36
N THR A 388 1.68 17.86 13.57
CA THR A 388 2.67 17.30 12.64
C THR A 388 2.14 16.10 11.85
N GLY A 389 0.87 15.75 12.03
CA GLY A 389 0.24 14.59 11.41
C GLY A 389 0.04 14.75 9.91
N PRO A 390 -0.10 13.64 9.16
CA PRO A 390 -0.28 13.67 7.70
C PRO A 390 -1.69 14.06 7.23
N ALA A 391 -2.64 14.35 8.13
CA ALA A 391 -4.03 14.62 7.77
C ALA A 391 -4.56 15.99 8.27
N TYR A 392 -5.50 15.98 9.21
CA TYR A 392 -6.34 17.13 9.58
C TYR A 392 -5.68 18.07 10.60
N GLY A 393 -4.76 17.58 11.44
CA GLY A 393 -4.16 18.39 12.49
C GLY A 393 -3.13 19.41 11.99
N ASN A 394 -2.55 19.19 10.81
CA ASN A 394 -1.55 20.08 10.23
C ASN A 394 -2.23 21.15 9.34
N GLU A 395 -2.62 22.29 9.93
CA GLU A 395 -3.30 23.39 9.21
C GLU A 395 -2.49 23.89 8.01
N LYS A 396 -1.16 23.93 8.10
CA LYS A 396 -0.28 24.36 7.02
C LYS A 396 -0.37 23.43 5.80
N VAL A 397 -0.40 22.12 6.03
CA VAL A 397 -0.56 21.15 4.93
C VAL A 397 -2.01 21.16 4.45
N PHE A 398 -2.98 21.12 5.36
CA PHE A 398 -4.41 21.03 5.06
C PHE A 398 -4.95 22.24 4.29
N SER A 399 -4.49 23.46 4.61
CA SER A 399 -4.96 24.69 3.96
C SER A 399 -4.30 24.99 2.60
N SER A 400 -3.18 24.33 2.29
CA SER A 400 -2.42 24.62 1.07
C SER A 400 -3.13 24.41 -0.28
N PRO A 401 -4.10 23.48 -0.46
CA PRO A 401 -4.88 23.39 -1.70
C PRO A 401 -6.02 24.42 -1.77
N TYR A 402 -6.36 25.09 -0.66
CA TYR A 402 -7.47 26.03 -0.62
C TYR A 402 -7.06 27.40 -1.19
N ARG A 403 -7.97 28.02 -1.94
CA ARG A 403 -7.80 29.41 -2.39
C ARG A 403 -7.86 30.40 -1.23
N ASN A 404 -8.65 30.07 -0.20
CA ASN A 404 -8.82 30.86 1.01
C ASN A 404 -8.59 29.97 2.23
N SER A 405 -7.62 30.32 3.07
CA SER A 405 -7.31 29.59 4.28
C SER A 405 -8.46 29.57 5.29
N ASP A 406 -9.35 30.56 5.26
CA ASP A 406 -10.49 30.61 6.18
C ASP A 406 -11.52 29.52 5.86
N ASP A 407 -11.64 29.09 4.59
CA ASP A 407 -12.51 27.97 4.21
C ASP A 407 -11.95 26.64 4.76
N ALA A 408 -10.63 26.47 4.71
CA ALA A 408 -9.92 25.33 5.31
C ALA A 408 -10.08 25.33 6.84
N ARG A 409 -9.99 26.50 7.48
CA ARG A 409 -10.22 26.62 8.93
C ARG A 409 -11.66 26.28 9.29
N ALA A 410 -12.64 26.78 8.54
CA ALA A 410 -14.05 26.46 8.75
C ALA A 410 -14.33 24.95 8.57
N PHE A 411 -13.64 24.27 7.64
CA PHE A 411 -13.65 22.82 7.54
C PHE A 411 -13.16 22.19 8.85
N LEU A 412 -11.98 22.57 9.33
CA LEU A 412 -11.35 21.95 10.50
C LEU A 412 -12.11 22.23 11.81
N GLU A 413 -12.77 23.38 11.91
CA GLU A 413 -13.63 23.74 13.04
C GLU A 413 -14.94 22.93 13.05
N LYS A 414 -15.53 22.68 11.88
CA LYS A 414 -16.75 21.88 11.73
C LYS A 414 -16.51 20.37 11.73
N GLY A 415 -15.35 19.93 11.23
CA GLY A 415 -14.94 18.54 11.16
C GLY A 415 -14.75 18.00 12.56
N THR A 416 -15.76 17.31 13.09
CA THR A 416 -15.73 16.82 14.46
C THR A 416 -14.57 15.86 14.66
N ARG A 417 -13.80 16.08 15.73
CA ARG A 417 -12.88 15.07 16.27
C ARG A 417 -13.70 13.91 16.82
N PHE A 418 -13.21 12.69 16.68
CA PHE A 418 -13.88 11.52 17.24
C PHE A 418 -14.18 11.72 18.73
N GLY A 419 -15.43 11.46 19.13
CA GLY A 419 -15.86 11.62 20.51
C GLY A 419 -15.26 10.54 21.42
N PRO A 420 -15.26 10.78 22.74
CA PRO A 420 -14.68 9.84 23.70
C PRO A 420 -15.38 8.47 23.70
N ASP A 421 -16.69 8.43 23.41
CA ASP A 421 -17.45 7.19 23.35
C ASP A 421 -17.11 6.36 22.11
N GLU A 422 -16.95 7.00 20.95
CA GLU A 422 -16.52 6.35 19.70
C GLU A 422 -15.11 5.76 19.84
N ILE A 423 -14.19 6.52 20.43
CA ILE A 423 -12.82 6.06 20.70
C ILE A 423 -12.85 4.88 21.68
N ALA A 424 -13.58 5.00 22.80
CA ALA A 424 -13.67 3.94 23.80
C ALA A 424 -14.25 2.65 23.21
N TYR A 425 -15.26 2.73 22.35
CA TYR A 425 -15.83 1.55 21.72
C TYR A 425 -14.91 0.96 20.64
N THR A 426 -14.19 1.78 19.89
CA THR A 426 -13.14 1.32 18.97
C THR A 426 -12.07 0.54 19.72
N LYS A 427 -11.59 1.06 20.86
CA LYS A 427 -10.65 0.37 21.75
C LYS A 427 -11.22 -0.96 22.23
N GLU A 428 -12.47 -0.99 22.66
CA GLU A 428 -13.13 -2.24 23.06
C GLU A 428 -13.16 -3.27 21.93
N ILE A 429 -13.47 -2.86 20.70
CA ILE A 429 -13.49 -3.75 19.52
C ILE A 429 -12.08 -4.28 19.21
N CYS A 430 -11.08 -3.41 19.17
CA CYS A 430 -9.71 -3.80 18.84
C CYS A 430 -9.11 -4.73 19.91
N ASN A 431 -9.33 -4.43 21.20
CA ASN A 431 -8.91 -5.33 22.28
C ASN A 431 -9.66 -6.65 22.24
N TYR A 432 -10.98 -6.66 21.96
CA TYR A 432 -11.73 -7.91 21.79
C TYR A 432 -11.10 -8.82 20.74
N ILE A 433 -10.73 -8.25 19.58
CA ILE A 433 -10.08 -8.97 18.49
C ILE A 433 -8.75 -9.57 18.96
N TRP A 434 -7.87 -8.75 19.54
CA TRP A 434 -6.57 -9.21 20.03
C TRP A 434 -6.69 -10.25 21.15
N ASP A 435 -7.59 -10.03 22.11
CA ASP A 435 -7.79 -10.91 23.25
C ASP A 435 -8.31 -12.28 22.83
N THR A 436 -9.18 -12.31 21.82
CA THR A 436 -9.78 -13.53 21.27
C THR A 436 -8.84 -14.27 20.34
N TYR A 437 -8.24 -13.57 19.38
CA TYR A 437 -7.52 -14.17 18.25
C TYR A 437 -6.00 -14.19 18.43
N GLY A 438 -5.44 -13.35 19.31
CA GLY A 438 -3.98 -13.20 19.45
C GLY A 438 -3.33 -12.57 18.22
N ARG A 439 -4.12 -11.91 17.38
CA ARG A 439 -3.69 -11.22 16.16
C ARG A 439 -4.67 -10.10 15.86
N PHE A 440 -4.19 -9.08 15.15
CA PHE A 440 -5.01 -7.99 14.66
C PHE A 440 -4.58 -7.60 13.24
N PRO A 441 -5.51 -7.48 12.27
CA PRO A 441 -6.93 -7.86 12.38
C PRO A 441 -7.15 -9.39 12.51
N ALA A 442 -8.39 -9.80 12.80
CA ALA A 442 -8.72 -11.21 13.04
C ALA A 442 -8.64 -12.08 11.77
N HIS A 443 -9.16 -11.56 10.65
CA HIS A 443 -9.44 -12.35 9.43
C HIS A 443 -8.69 -11.86 8.18
N VAL A 444 -7.68 -11.01 8.37
CA VAL A 444 -6.67 -10.64 7.37
C VAL A 444 -5.34 -10.53 8.09
N ASP A 445 -4.23 -10.72 7.38
CA ASP A 445 -2.89 -10.48 7.92
C ASP A 445 -2.69 -9.00 8.22
N ALA A 446 -1.93 -8.68 9.29
CA ALA A 446 -1.56 -7.31 9.62
C ALA A 446 -0.80 -6.68 8.45
N PHE A 447 0.11 -7.42 7.85
CA PHE A 447 0.67 -7.16 6.53
C PHE A 447 0.20 -8.20 5.52
N TYR A 448 -0.78 -7.80 4.71
CA TYR A 448 -1.36 -8.64 3.66
C TYR A 448 -0.60 -8.47 2.34
N THR A 449 -0.48 -9.53 1.55
CA THR A 449 -0.03 -9.40 0.16
C THR A 449 -1.03 -9.98 -0.82
N PRO A 450 -1.35 -9.27 -1.92
CA PRO A 450 -2.11 -9.83 -3.03
C PRO A 450 -1.40 -10.97 -3.78
N GLY A 451 -0.12 -11.25 -3.48
CA GLY A 451 0.64 -12.36 -4.04
C GLY A 451 1.18 -12.14 -5.45
N MET A 452 1.11 -10.91 -5.97
CA MET A 452 1.60 -10.56 -7.30
C MET A 452 2.86 -9.68 -7.23
N TRP A 453 3.79 -9.91 -8.16
CA TRP A 453 4.99 -9.08 -8.38
C TRP A 453 4.90 -8.39 -9.74
N LEU A 454 5.57 -7.25 -9.87
CA LEU A 454 5.83 -6.62 -11.16
C LEU A 454 7.34 -6.54 -11.38
N GLN A 455 7.84 -7.21 -12.41
CA GLN A 455 9.26 -7.21 -12.76
C GLN A 455 9.49 -6.43 -14.05
N PHE A 456 10.49 -5.56 -14.02
CA PHE A 456 11.04 -4.83 -15.17
C PHE A 456 12.43 -5.33 -15.52
N SER A 457 12.79 -5.18 -16.80
CA SER A 457 14.13 -5.54 -17.30
C SER A 457 14.39 -4.93 -18.67
N HIS A 458 15.66 -4.72 -19.00
CA HIS A 458 16.09 -4.68 -20.41
C HIS A 458 15.82 -6.05 -21.05
N LEU A 459 15.32 -6.08 -22.29
CA LEU A 459 14.95 -7.33 -22.94
C LEU A 459 16.14 -8.02 -23.62
N GLU A 460 16.08 -9.35 -23.68
CA GLU A 460 16.97 -10.14 -24.54
C GLU A 460 16.55 -9.97 -26.01
N MET A 461 17.06 -8.93 -26.68
CA MET A 461 16.61 -8.57 -28.02
C MET A 461 16.80 -9.70 -29.04
N GLU A 462 17.87 -10.49 -28.93
CA GLU A 462 18.12 -11.65 -29.80
C GLU A 462 17.02 -12.71 -29.72
N TYR A 463 16.44 -12.92 -28.53
CA TYR A 463 15.28 -13.79 -28.35
C TYR A 463 14.05 -13.21 -29.05
N TYR A 464 13.78 -11.91 -28.86
CA TYR A 464 12.59 -11.27 -29.45
C TYR A 464 12.67 -11.19 -30.98
N ASP A 465 13.83 -10.82 -31.53
CA ASP A 465 14.08 -10.75 -32.97
C ASP A 465 13.95 -12.10 -33.68
N ARG A 466 14.28 -13.19 -32.98
CA ARG A 466 14.19 -14.54 -33.54
C ARG A 466 12.75 -15.06 -33.59
N PHE A 467 11.93 -14.74 -32.59
CA PHE A 467 10.67 -15.47 -32.36
C PHE A 467 9.40 -14.63 -32.49
N PHE A 468 9.47 -13.30 -32.47
CA PHE A 468 8.30 -12.43 -32.44
C PHE A 468 8.29 -11.42 -33.57
N ASP A 469 7.10 -10.92 -33.90
CA ASP A 469 6.95 -9.83 -34.87
C ASP A 469 7.51 -8.52 -34.28
N PRO A 470 8.43 -7.81 -34.97
CA PRO A 470 9.00 -6.55 -34.50
C PRO A 470 7.99 -5.49 -34.07
N ARG A 471 6.77 -5.51 -34.63
CA ARG A 471 5.67 -4.61 -34.24
C ARG A 471 5.24 -4.78 -32.79
N GLN A 472 5.60 -5.89 -32.14
CA GLN A 472 5.24 -6.16 -30.75
C GLN A 472 6.23 -5.59 -29.74
N TYR A 473 7.38 -5.07 -30.16
CA TYR A 473 8.41 -4.57 -29.23
C TYR A 473 9.19 -3.38 -29.79
N THR A 474 8.58 -2.60 -30.69
CA THR A 474 9.17 -1.41 -31.32
C THR A 474 9.75 -0.44 -30.29
N ARG A 475 9.02 -0.20 -29.20
CA ARG A 475 9.45 0.70 -28.13
C ARG A 475 10.64 0.16 -27.36
N GLN A 476 10.67 -1.15 -27.11
CA GLN A 476 11.79 -1.83 -26.45
C GLN A 476 13.03 -1.88 -27.35
N ALA A 477 12.87 -2.08 -28.67
CA ALA A 477 13.98 -2.04 -29.62
C ALA A 477 14.65 -0.66 -29.71
N ALA A 478 13.92 0.41 -29.42
CA ALA A 478 14.46 1.78 -29.39
C ALA A 478 15.14 2.15 -28.06
N HIS A 479 14.98 1.33 -27.01
CA HIS A 479 15.32 1.68 -25.65
C HIS A 479 16.81 2.06 -25.48
N ASP A 480 17.74 1.18 -25.84
CA ASP A 480 19.19 1.44 -25.68
C ASP A 480 19.62 2.71 -26.43
N GLY A 481 19.00 2.98 -27.58
CA GLY A 481 19.28 4.17 -28.38
C GLY A 481 18.77 5.49 -27.78
N LEU A 482 17.83 5.41 -26.83
CA LEU A 482 17.25 6.57 -26.14
C LEU A 482 17.89 6.78 -24.76
N TRP A 483 18.11 5.69 -24.03
CA TRP A 483 18.48 5.70 -22.61
C TRP A 483 19.97 5.58 -22.34
N HIS A 484 20.74 4.93 -23.22
CA HIS A 484 22.13 4.54 -22.92
C HIS A 484 23.14 5.05 -23.95
N ARG A 485 22.85 6.18 -24.62
CA ARG A 485 23.71 6.78 -25.67
C ARG A 485 24.67 7.85 -25.18
#